data_AF-A0A3N8NYD5-F1
#
_entry.id   AF-A0A3N8NYD5-F1
#
_cell.length_a   1.000
_cell.length_b   1.000
_cell.length_c   1.000
_cell.angle_alpha   90.00
_cell.angle_beta   90.00
_cell.angle_gamma   90.00
#
_symmetry.space_group_name_H-M   'P 1'
#
loop_
_entity.id
_entity.type
_entity.pdbx_description
1 polymer ?
#
loop_
_entity_poly.entity_id
_entity_poly.type
_entity_poly.pdbx_seq_one_letter_code
_entity_poly.pdbx_strand_id
1 'polypeptide(L)'
;MTTTVLDQCIGFSNTDDCEVVERDRPHATKATSEFAADPIHVQFIENEVRFRTLSAAPDMGRMKARATAWLRHHDHYRDATEQRLDAAASGLAAFTRSFFAAYQGFRNAPQSAPL
;
A
#
# COMPACT_ATOMS: atom_id res chain seq x y z
N MET A 1 -23.07 -16.98 -18.47
CA MET A 1 -23.44 -16.44 -17.15
C MET A 1 -22.15 -16.17 -16.40
N THR A 2 -21.79 -14.90 -16.24
CA THR A 2 -20.48 -14.40 -15.80
C THR A 2 -20.67 -13.52 -14.57
N THR A 3 -20.10 -13.93 -13.43
CA THR A 3 -19.83 -13.16 -12.19
C THR A 3 -19.21 -14.18 -11.23
N THR A 4 -18.03 -14.04 -10.62
CA THR A 4 -17.55 -12.94 -9.77
C THR A 4 -16.02 -13.09 -9.59
N VAL A 5 -15.22 -12.13 -10.04
CA VAL A 5 -13.81 -12.00 -9.64
C VAL A 5 -13.66 -10.60 -9.04
N LEU A 6 -14.09 -10.41 -7.79
CA LEU A 6 -13.89 -9.15 -7.08
C LEU A 6 -14.06 -9.29 -5.56
N ASP A 7 -13.63 -10.43 -4.99
CA ASP A 7 -13.74 -10.68 -3.55
C ASP A 7 -12.38 -10.99 -2.90
N GLN A 8 -11.35 -10.25 -3.28
CA GLN A 8 -10.05 -10.29 -2.59
C GLN A 8 -9.54 -8.86 -2.38
N CYS A 9 -10.27 -8.12 -1.54
CA CYS A 9 -9.70 -6.94 -0.89
C CYS A 9 -8.67 -7.43 0.15
N ILE A 10 -7.42 -7.04 -0.03
CA ILE A 10 -6.31 -7.37 0.86
C ILE A 10 -6.55 -6.67 2.21
N GLY A 11 -7.06 -7.40 3.20
CA GLY A 11 -7.17 -6.95 4.58
C GLY A 11 -5.83 -7.13 5.30
N PHE A 12 -5.09 -6.05 5.53
CA PHE A 12 -3.94 -6.06 6.44
C PHE A 12 -4.44 -5.85 7.87
N SER A 13 -4.82 -6.93 8.55
CA SER A 13 -4.94 -6.93 10.02
C SER A 13 -3.71 -7.60 10.59
N ASN A 14 -2.72 -6.80 10.97
CA ASN A 14 -1.62 -7.25 11.82
C ASN A 14 -1.79 -6.56 13.17
N THR A 15 -2.59 -7.17 14.05
CA THR A 15 -2.52 -6.89 15.49
C THR A 15 -2.69 -8.22 16.19
N ASP A 16 -1.56 -8.75 16.65
CA ASP A 16 -1.49 -9.82 17.64
C ASP A 16 -2.20 -9.38 18.93
N ASP A 17 -2.92 -10.33 19.52
CA ASP A 17 -3.49 -10.40 20.87
C ASP A 17 -4.32 -9.22 21.41
N CYS A 18 -5.64 -9.37 21.28
CA CYS A 18 -6.58 -8.99 22.34
C CYS A 18 -7.72 -10.02 22.38
N GLU A 19 -7.88 -10.68 23.54
CA GLU A 19 -8.94 -11.64 23.83
C GLU A 19 -10.33 -11.07 23.51
N VAL A 20 -11.12 -11.87 22.79
CA VAL A 20 -12.48 -11.53 22.37
C VAL A 20 -13.41 -11.54 23.58
N VAL A 21 -13.85 -10.36 24.02
CA VAL A 21 -15.07 -10.21 24.83
C VAL A 21 -16.13 -9.55 23.97
N GLU A 22 -17.05 -10.36 23.45
CA GLU A 22 -18.29 -9.88 22.85
C GLU A 22 -19.12 -9.14 23.90
N ARG A 23 -19.49 -7.87 23.61
CA ARG A 23 -20.73 -7.26 24.10
C ARG A 23 -21.06 -5.97 23.35
N ASP A 24 -22.13 -6.07 22.55
CA ASP A 24 -23.11 -5.04 22.20
C ASP A 24 -22.67 -3.56 22.23
N ARG A 25 -22.44 -3.01 21.02
CA ARG A 25 -22.97 -1.71 20.53
C ARG A 25 -22.40 -1.40 19.14
N PRO A 26 -23.19 -0.81 18.22
CA PRO A 26 -22.64 -0.23 17.00
C PRO A 26 -22.03 1.12 17.39
N HIS A 27 -20.77 1.10 17.86
CA HIS A 27 -20.01 2.33 17.92
C HIS A 27 -19.70 2.73 16.48
N ALA A 28 -20.36 3.78 16.02
CA ALA A 28 -19.99 4.50 14.81
C ALA A 28 -18.48 4.71 14.84
N THR A 29 -17.78 3.98 13.98
CA THR A 29 -16.34 4.11 13.76
C THR A 29 -16.14 5.56 13.37
N LYS A 30 -15.58 6.35 14.28
CA LYS A 30 -15.07 7.70 13.97
C LYS A 30 -14.29 7.52 12.68
N ALA A 31 -14.72 8.22 11.63
CA ALA A 31 -13.98 8.30 10.37
C ALA A 31 -12.51 8.50 10.74
N THR A 32 -11.71 7.52 10.34
CA THR A 32 -10.30 7.44 10.68
C THR A 32 -9.70 8.79 10.32
N SER A 33 -9.25 9.50 11.36
CA SER A 33 -8.51 10.75 11.28
C SER A 33 -7.66 10.76 10.02
N GLU A 34 -7.85 11.80 9.21
CA GLU A 34 -7.13 12.13 7.97
C GLU A 34 -5.72 11.51 7.96
N PHE A 35 -5.60 10.29 7.41
CA PHE A 35 -4.31 9.72 7.04
C PHE A 35 -3.89 10.48 5.78
N ALA A 36 -3.45 11.72 5.96
CA ALA A 36 -2.71 12.41 4.93
C ALA A 36 -1.48 11.53 4.68
N ALA A 37 -1.45 10.85 3.53
CA ALA A 37 -0.29 10.07 3.13
C ALA A 37 0.93 10.99 3.23
N ASP A 38 1.96 10.54 3.96
CA ASP A 38 3.19 11.30 4.11
C ASP A 38 3.69 11.67 2.69
N PRO A 39 3.92 12.96 2.37
CA PRO A 39 4.34 13.38 1.04
C PRO A 39 5.53 12.58 0.50
N ILE A 40 6.40 12.10 1.40
CA ILE A 40 7.56 11.26 1.06
C ILE A 40 7.15 9.90 0.48
N HIS A 41 6.07 9.30 1.00
CA HIS A 41 5.56 8.00 0.53
C HIS A 41 4.91 8.13 -0.83
N VAL A 42 4.16 9.21 -1.05
CA VAL A 42 3.53 9.51 -2.35
C VAL A 42 4.59 9.67 -3.43
N GLN A 43 5.65 10.45 -3.18
CA GLN A 43 6.75 10.65 -4.11
C GLN A 43 7.48 9.33 -4.47
N PHE A 44 7.63 8.43 -3.50
CA PHE A 44 8.19 7.10 -3.77
C PHE A 44 7.30 6.31 -4.74
N ILE A 45 5.99 6.28 -4.49
CA ILE A 45 5.02 5.57 -5.34
C ILE A 45 5.02 6.13 -6.76
N GLU A 46 4.99 7.46 -6.90
CA GLU A 46 5.07 8.14 -8.20
C GLU A 46 6.34 7.77 -8.95
N ASN A 47 7.50 7.78 -8.27
CA ASN A 47 8.76 7.36 -8.86
C ASN A 47 8.70 5.89 -9.31
N GLU A 48 8.24 4.98 -8.47
CA GLU A 48 8.12 3.57 -8.83
C GLU A 48 7.18 3.34 -10.02
N VAL A 49 6.07 4.06 -10.11
CA VAL A 49 5.11 3.95 -11.21
C VAL A 49 5.68 4.56 -12.49
N ARG A 50 6.38 5.71 -12.41
CA ARG A 50 6.96 6.39 -13.56
C ARG A 50 8.15 5.64 -14.15
N PHE A 51 9.01 5.07 -13.31
CA PHE A 51 10.16 4.28 -13.75
C PHE A 51 9.75 2.93 -14.36
N ARG A 52 8.55 2.42 -14.05
CA ARG A 52 8.10 1.11 -14.49
C ARG A 52 7.12 1.22 -15.67
N THR A 53 7.67 1.05 -16.86
CA THR A 53 6.93 0.84 -18.11
C THR A 53 6.50 -0.62 -18.32
N LEU A 54 6.99 -1.55 -17.49
CA LEU A 54 6.80 -2.98 -17.64
C LEU A 54 5.54 -3.48 -16.91
N SER A 55 4.77 -4.35 -17.57
CA SER A 55 3.52 -4.94 -17.05
C SER A 55 3.71 -5.87 -15.84
N ALA A 56 4.95 -6.29 -15.55
CA ALA A 56 5.25 -7.23 -14.48
C ALA A 56 5.25 -6.57 -13.10
N ALA A 57 4.60 -7.23 -12.14
CA ALA A 57 4.61 -6.80 -10.75
C ALA A 57 6.05 -6.78 -10.19
N PRO A 58 6.44 -5.72 -9.48
CA PRO A 58 7.78 -5.57 -8.93
C PRO A 58 8.14 -6.63 -7.88
N ASP A 59 9.37 -7.13 -7.96
CA ASP A 59 9.95 -8.02 -6.95
C ASP A 59 9.94 -7.36 -5.56
N MET A 60 9.47 -8.12 -4.56
CA MET A 60 9.18 -7.57 -3.24
C MET A 60 10.46 -7.23 -2.48
N GLY A 61 11.49 -8.09 -2.57
CA GLY A 61 12.78 -7.86 -1.90
C GLY A 61 13.49 -6.63 -2.46
N ARG A 62 13.54 -6.50 -3.79
CA ARG A 62 14.13 -5.33 -4.46
C ARG A 62 13.35 -4.05 -4.15
N MET A 63 12.03 -4.11 -4.05
CA MET A 63 11.24 -2.92 -3.71
C MET A 63 11.45 -2.51 -2.26
N LYS A 64 11.45 -3.45 -1.31
CA LYS A 64 11.75 -3.16 0.09
C LYS A 64 13.12 -2.51 0.23
N ALA A 65 14.15 -3.04 -0.44
CA ALA A 65 15.49 -2.45 -0.43
C ALA A 65 15.52 -1.00 -0.93
N ARG A 66 14.78 -0.69 -2.01
CA ARG A 66 14.66 0.69 -2.51
C ARG A 66 13.85 1.58 -1.57
N ALA A 67 12.78 1.08 -0.97
CA ALA A 67 12.01 1.80 0.03
C ALA A 67 12.86 2.12 1.27
N THR A 68 13.67 1.18 1.75
CA THR A 68 14.64 1.42 2.85
C THR A 68 15.63 2.51 2.48
N ALA A 69 16.23 2.44 1.28
CA ALA A 69 17.17 3.46 0.82
C ALA A 69 16.49 4.84 0.72
N TRP A 70 15.30 4.89 0.11
CA TRP A 70 14.49 6.10 -0.01
C TRP A 70 14.22 6.73 1.34
N LEU A 71 13.66 5.97 2.29
CA LEU A 71 13.32 6.46 3.62
C LEU A 71 14.55 7.01 4.36
N ARG A 72 15.71 6.33 4.29
CA ARG A 72 16.95 6.80 4.94
C ARG A 72 17.43 8.18 4.45
N HIS A 73 17.06 8.60 3.24
CA HIS A 73 17.41 9.93 2.72
C HIS A 73 16.54 11.06 3.29
N HIS A 74 15.44 10.74 4.00
CA HIS A 74 14.54 11.73 4.56
C HIS A 74 14.73 11.91 6.07
N ASP A 75 14.71 13.16 6.51
CA ASP A 75 14.99 13.53 7.90
C ASP A 75 14.09 12.82 8.92
N HIS A 76 12.83 12.53 8.56
CA HIS A 76 11.87 11.80 9.39
C HIS A 76 12.29 10.36 9.74
N TYR A 77 13.18 9.75 8.94
CA TYR A 77 13.63 8.38 9.11
C TYR A 77 15.15 8.28 9.29
N ARG A 78 15.88 9.41 9.30
CA ARG A 78 17.33 9.44 9.48
C ARG A 78 17.75 8.80 10.80
N ASP A 79 17.05 9.15 11.88
CA ASP A 79 17.32 8.66 13.23
C ASP A 79 16.31 7.60 13.68
N ALA A 80 15.53 7.04 12.75
CA ALA A 80 14.60 5.98 13.06
C ALA A 80 15.35 4.70 13.43
N THR A 81 14.85 3.98 14.44
CA THR A 81 15.34 2.63 14.76
C THR A 81 15.24 1.73 13.53
N GLU A 82 16.17 0.77 13.38
CA GLU A 82 16.14 -0.21 12.28
C GLU A 82 14.79 -0.94 12.20
N GLN A 83 14.16 -1.27 13.34
CA GLN A 83 12.83 -1.90 13.36
C GLN A 83 11.75 -0.99 12.74
N ARG A 84 11.71 0.29 13.11
CA ARG A 84 10.77 1.27 12.53
C ARG A 84 11.02 1.47 11.03
N LEU A 85 12.29 1.55 10.63
CA LEU A 85 12.66 1.70 9.23
C LEU A 85 12.25 0.47 8.41
N ASP A 86 12.47 -0.73 8.95
CA ASP A 86 12.09 -1.99 8.31
C ASP A 86 10.57 -2.12 8.16
N ALA A 87 9.81 -1.77 9.20
CA ALA A 87 8.36 -1.77 9.18
C ALA A 87 7.81 -0.77 8.15
N ALA A 88 8.34 0.47 8.14
CA ALA A 88 7.95 1.50 7.18
C ALA A 88 8.30 1.11 5.74
N ALA A 89 9.51 0.58 5.50
CA ALA A 89 9.93 0.11 4.18
C ALA A 89 9.09 -1.06 3.70
N SER A 90 8.76 -2.01 4.58
CA SER A 90 7.91 -3.15 4.27
C SER A 90 6.48 -2.71 3.91
N GLY A 91 5.90 -1.81 4.70
CA GLY A 91 4.58 -1.25 4.45
C GLY A 91 4.52 -0.45 3.14
N LEU A 92 5.49 0.45 2.93
CA LEU A 92 5.59 1.26 1.71
C LEU A 92 5.74 0.38 0.47
N ALA A 93 6.57 -0.67 0.55
CA ALA A 93 6.78 -1.57 -0.57
C ALA A 93 5.53 -2.44 -0.85
N ALA A 94 4.87 -2.98 0.19
CA ALA A 94 3.62 -3.73 0.02
C ALA A 94 2.52 -2.87 -0.60
N PHE A 95 2.33 -1.64 -0.09
CA PHE A 95 1.37 -0.70 -0.63
C PHE A 95 1.66 -0.36 -2.09
N THR A 96 2.91 -0.01 -2.41
CA THR A 96 3.32 0.38 -3.77
C THR A 96 3.10 -0.78 -4.76
N ARG A 97 3.36 -2.02 -4.36
CA ARG A 97 3.09 -3.20 -5.19
C ARG A 97 1.59 -3.38 -5.47
N SER A 98 0.75 -3.26 -4.45
CA SER A 98 -0.71 -3.32 -4.60
C SER A 98 -1.24 -2.19 -5.48
N PHE A 99 -0.74 -0.96 -5.27
CA PHE A 99 -1.06 0.20 -6.09
C PHE A 99 -0.69 -0.03 -7.55
N PHE A 100 0.51 -0.55 -7.82
CA PHE A 100 0.96 -0.82 -9.18
C PHE A 100 0.05 -1.84 -9.90
N ALA A 101 -0.35 -2.91 -9.22
CA ALA A 101 -1.27 -3.90 -9.78
C ALA A 101 -2.63 -3.28 -10.14
N ALA A 102 -3.20 -2.48 -9.24
CA ALA A 102 -4.45 -1.77 -9.50
C ALA A 102 -4.31 -0.76 -10.65
N TYR A 103 -3.23 0.05 -10.65
CA TYR A 103 -2.95 1.05 -11.68
C TYR A 103 -2.79 0.43 -13.07
N GLN A 104 -2.12 -0.72 -13.18
CA GLN A 104 -2.02 -1.46 -14.45
C GLN A 104 -3.38 -1.99 -14.90
N GLY A 105 -4.24 -2.43 -13.98
CA GLY A 105 -5.62 -2.81 -14.29
C GLY A 105 -6.41 -1.67 -14.92
N PHE A 106 -6.32 -0.46 -14.35
CA PHE A 106 -6.96 0.74 -14.92
C PHE A 106 -6.36 1.15 -16.26
N ARG A 107 -5.04 1.17 -16.37
CA ARG A 107 -4.34 1.59 -17.59
C ARG A 107 -4.65 0.70 -18.79
N ASN A 108 -4.80 -0.60 -18.56
CA ASN A 108 -5.05 -1.58 -19.62
C ASN A 108 -6.54 -1.90 -19.80
N ALA A 109 -7.44 -1.21 -19.08
CA ALA A 109 -8.87 -1.39 -19.23
C ALA A 109 -9.30 -0.98 -20.66
N PRO A 110 -10.18 -1.76 -21.32
CA PRO A 110 -10.71 -1.37 -22.62
C PRO A 110 -11.42 -0.03 -22.48
N GLN A 111 -11.13 0.92 -23.37
CA GLN A 111 -11.88 2.17 -23.44
C GLN A 111 -13.34 1.81 -23.69
N SER A 112 -14.22 2.26 -22.79
CA SER A 112 -15.66 2.10 -22.92
C SER A 112 -16.08 2.55 -24.31
N ALA A 113 -16.72 1.66 -25.08
CA ALA A 113 -17.22 2.00 -26.40
C ALA A 113 -18.17 3.21 -26.28
N PRO A 114 -18.08 4.21 -27.18
CA PRO A 114 -19.04 5.31 -27.19
C PRO A 114 -20.44 4.73 -27.41
N LEU A 115 -21.38 5.13 -26.54
CA LEU A 115 -22.81 4.84 -26.66
C LEU A 115 -23.41 5.51 -27.90
#